data_AF-A0A848KDX2-F1
#
_entry.id   AF-A0A848KDX2-F1
#
_cell.length_a   1.000
_cell.length_b   1.000
_cell.length_c   1.000
_cell.angle_alpha   90.00
_cell.angle_beta   90.00
_cell.angle_gamma   90.00
#
_symmetry.space_group_name_H-M   'P 1'
#
loop_
_entity.id
_entity.type
_entity.pdbx_description
1 polymer ?
#
loop_
_entity_poly.entity_id
_entity_poly.type
_entity_poly.pdbx_seq_one_letter_code
_entity_poly.pdbx_strand_id
1 'polypeptide(L)'
;MTGRVVACAAIAVPLLWSNWALPAAGLGPRGRTFANACFATGYGLALGRRVPWLTRDGLVVGAAAAVAPLAGYGVVASLPAARAAVGEAPRDDLAEWTLVHIPIGTVYAEELIFRGTLDPLLENVFGPQVGGVLGAATFGLWHIQPARVAEQNVVGTVVATSLAGLVFGWLRHRGGSVVAPALLHFALNVGGAVLASKVQS
;
A
#
# COMPACT_ATOMS: atom_id res chain seq x y z
N MET A 1 -12.22 -10.72 -26.62
CA MET A 1 -12.31 -11.69 -25.50
C MET A 1 -11.08 -11.71 -24.60
N THR A 2 -9.91 -11.26 -25.07
CA THR A 2 -8.62 -11.29 -24.33
C THR A 2 -8.50 -10.34 -23.14
N GLY A 3 -9.07 -9.12 -23.18
CA GLY A 3 -8.87 -8.11 -22.13
C GLY A 3 -9.47 -8.45 -20.75
N ARG A 4 -10.67 -9.06 -20.71
CA ARG A 4 -11.32 -9.44 -19.44
C ARG A 4 -10.63 -10.62 -18.76
N VAL A 5 -10.15 -11.60 -19.53
CA VAL A 5 -9.40 -12.74 -19.00
C VAL A 5 -8.09 -12.26 -18.36
N VAL A 6 -7.36 -11.37 -19.05
CA VAL A 6 -6.16 -10.75 -18.49
C VAL A 6 -6.48 -9.96 -17.21
N ALA A 7 -7.58 -9.21 -17.19
CA ALA A 7 -8.00 -8.48 -15.99
C ALA A 7 -8.32 -9.40 -14.80
N CYS A 8 -9.02 -10.52 -15.03
CA CYS A 8 -9.28 -11.51 -13.98
C CYS A 8 -7.98 -12.10 -13.42
N ALA A 9 -7.03 -12.45 -14.30
CA ALA A 9 -5.72 -12.93 -13.87
C ALA A 9 -4.92 -11.87 -13.12
N ALA A 10 -4.95 -10.62 -13.59
CA ALA A 10 -4.28 -9.48 -12.97
C ALA A 10 -4.81 -9.18 -11.56
N ILE A 11 -6.09 -9.47 -11.28
CA ILE A 11 -6.67 -9.41 -9.93
C ILE A 11 -6.27 -10.63 -9.10
N ALA A 12 -6.44 -11.84 -9.64
CA ALA A 12 -6.26 -13.08 -8.89
C ALA A 12 -4.80 -13.30 -8.43
N VAL A 13 -3.82 -13.00 -9.29
CA VAL A 13 -2.40 -13.28 -9.02
C VAL A 13 -1.88 -12.53 -7.78
N PRO A 14 -2.06 -11.21 -7.63
CA PRO A 14 -1.69 -10.49 -6.40
C PRO A 14 -2.40 -11.02 -5.15
N LEU A 15 -3.68 -11.39 -5.25
CA LEU A 15 -4.43 -11.91 -4.11
C LEU A 15 -3.90 -13.29 -3.66
N LEU A 16 -3.60 -14.18 -4.59
CA LEU A 16 -2.97 -15.48 -4.30
C LEU A 16 -1.56 -15.30 -3.73
N TRP A 17 -0.82 -14.32 -4.24
CA TRP A 17 0.51 -14.00 -3.73
C TRP A 17 0.48 -13.56 -2.27
N SER A 18 -0.28 -12.50 -1.96
CA SER A 18 -0.34 -11.89 -0.61
C SER A 18 -0.98 -12.78 0.44
N ASN A 19 -2.06 -13.48 0.08
CA ASN A 19 -2.86 -14.24 1.06
C ASN A 19 -2.44 -15.70 1.20
N TRP A 20 -1.64 -16.24 0.27
CA TRP A 20 -1.27 -17.64 0.30
C TRP A 20 0.21 -17.91 0.00
N ALA A 21 0.72 -17.54 -1.18
CA ALA A 21 2.07 -17.95 -1.59
C ALA A 21 3.18 -17.35 -0.72
N LEU A 22 3.15 -16.03 -0.48
CA LEU A 22 4.15 -15.35 0.35
C LEU A 22 4.08 -15.80 1.83
N PRO A 23 2.90 -15.92 2.47
CA PRO A 23 2.78 -16.52 3.80
C PRO A 23 3.31 -17.96 3.87
N ALA A 24 2.97 -18.82 2.90
CA ALA A 24 3.36 -20.22 2.89
C ALA A 24 4.88 -20.41 2.72
N ALA A 25 5.57 -19.44 2.14
CA ALA A 25 7.02 -19.48 1.97
C ALA A 25 7.82 -19.38 3.28
N GLY A 26 7.18 -19.02 4.42
CA GLY A 26 7.84 -19.00 5.73
C GLY A 26 9.03 -18.05 5.84
N LEU A 27 9.09 -17.03 4.96
CA LEU A 27 10.23 -16.11 4.88
C LEU A 27 10.24 -15.14 6.07
N GLY A 28 11.43 -14.88 6.61
CA GLY A 28 11.63 -13.76 7.55
C GLY A 28 11.47 -12.38 6.89
N PRO A 29 11.50 -11.27 7.67
CA PRO A 29 11.21 -9.92 7.18
C PRO A 29 11.99 -9.51 5.92
N ARG A 30 13.31 -9.73 5.91
CA ARG A 30 14.19 -9.45 4.76
C ARG A 30 13.80 -10.26 3.52
N GLY A 31 13.54 -11.55 3.69
CA GLY A 31 13.11 -12.43 2.60
C GLY A 31 11.76 -12.01 2.03
N ARG A 32 10.82 -11.61 2.88
CA ARG A 32 9.50 -11.09 2.46
C ARG A 32 9.63 -9.78 1.67
N THR A 33 10.45 -8.85 2.14
CA THR A 33 10.72 -7.60 1.44
C THR A 33 11.30 -7.85 0.05
N PHE A 34 12.32 -8.70 -0.05
CA PHE A 34 12.91 -9.07 -1.33
C PHE A 34 11.90 -9.76 -2.26
N ALA A 35 11.16 -10.74 -1.74
CA ALA A 35 10.15 -11.47 -2.50
C ALA A 35 9.04 -10.55 -3.04
N ASN A 36 8.53 -9.62 -2.22
CA ASN A 36 7.53 -8.64 -2.64
C ASN A 36 8.06 -7.70 -3.73
N ALA A 37 9.28 -7.18 -3.58
CA ALA A 37 9.87 -6.32 -4.60
C ALA A 37 10.08 -7.06 -5.94
N CYS A 38 10.55 -8.31 -5.90
CA CYS A 38 10.69 -9.17 -7.07
C CYS A 38 9.34 -9.49 -7.72
N PHE A 39 8.35 -9.87 -6.93
CA PHE A 39 7.00 -10.15 -7.41
C PHE A 39 6.38 -8.90 -8.06
N ALA A 40 6.45 -7.75 -7.40
CA ALA A 40 5.93 -6.50 -7.94
C ALA A 40 6.60 -6.09 -9.25
N THR A 41 7.94 -6.22 -9.32
CA THR A 41 8.71 -5.95 -10.53
C THR A 41 8.31 -6.89 -11.66
N GLY A 42 8.27 -8.20 -11.40
CA GLY A 42 7.86 -9.21 -12.38
C GLY A 42 6.43 -9.01 -12.88
N TYR A 43 5.50 -8.74 -11.96
CA TYR A 43 4.10 -8.43 -12.27
C TYR A 43 3.97 -7.19 -13.16
N GLY A 44 4.66 -6.10 -12.80
CA GLY A 44 4.65 -4.85 -13.55
C GLY A 44 5.27 -4.98 -14.95
N LEU A 45 6.34 -5.77 -15.09
CA LEU A 45 6.96 -6.06 -16.39
C LEU A 45 6.06 -6.94 -17.26
N ALA A 46 5.47 -8.00 -16.69
CA ALA A 46 4.66 -8.97 -17.42
C ALA A 46 3.36 -8.36 -17.99
N LEU A 47 2.75 -7.41 -17.27
CA LEU A 47 1.50 -6.75 -17.69
C LEU A 47 1.73 -5.39 -18.39
N GLY A 48 2.99 -4.97 -18.53
CA GLY A 48 3.39 -3.73 -19.17
C GLY A 48 2.95 -2.49 -18.40
N ARG A 49 3.73 -2.11 -17.36
CA ARG A 49 3.53 -0.89 -16.55
C ARG A 49 3.08 0.30 -17.41
N ARG A 50 1.98 0.95 -16.98
CA ARG A 50 1.25 1.91 -17.83
C ARG A 50 1.35 3.37 -17.40
N VAL A 51 1.96 3.65 -16.25
CA VAL A 51 1.97 5.00 -15.64
C VAL A 51 3.39 5.42 -15.30
N PRO A 52 3.75 6.71 -15.48
CA PRO A 52 5.01 7.26 -15.02
C PRO A 52 5.20 7.05 -13.51
N TRP A 53 6.43 6.72 -13.10
CA TRP A 53 6.73 6.57 -11.69
C TRP A 53 6.82 7.93 -10.99
N LEU A 54 7.41 8.92 -11.67
CA LEU A 54 7.75 10.22 -11.12
C LEU A 54 7.31 11.34 -12.06
N THR A 55 6.58 12.31 -11.53
CA THR A 55 6.28 13.61 -12.18
C THR A 55 6.46 14.71 -11.14
N ARG A 56 6.70 15.95 -11.61
CA ARG A 56 6.77 17.12 -10.71
C ARG A 56 5.46 17.34 -9.96
N ASP A 57 4.33 17.28 -10.67
CA ASP A 57 3.01 17.45 -10.07
C ASP A 57 2.71 16.33 -9.08
N GLY A 58 3.17 15.10 -9.36
CA GLY A 58 3.06 13.98 -8.45
C GLY A 58 3.82 14.19 -7.15
N LEU A 59 5.03 14.74 -7.21
CA LEU A 59 5.78 15.10 -6.00
C LEU A 59 5.04 16.16 -5.18
N VAL A 60 4.52 17.20 -5.83
CA VAL A 60 3.80 18.29 -5.14
C VAL A 60 2.52 17.77 -4.49
N VAL A 61 1.70 17.04 -5.25
CA VAL A 61 0.44 16.46 -4.76
C VAL A 61 0.69 15.46 -3.65
N GLY A 62 1.69 14.57 -3.80
CA GLY A 62 2.03 13.58 -2.79
C GLY A 62 2.58 14.21 -1.51
N ALA A 63 3.48 15.20 -1.62
CA ALA A 63 4.00 15.92 -0.46
C ALA A 63 2.89 16.67 0.28
N ALA A 64 1.98 17.34 -0.45
CA ALA A 64 0.83 18.00 0.14
C ALA A 64 -0.11 17.00 0.86
N ALA A 65 -0.36 15.85 0.25
CA ALA A 65 -1.19 14.81 0.84
C ALA A 65 -0.58 14.22 2.12
N ALA A 66 0.75 14.09 2.19
CA ALA A 66 1.47 13.57 3.36
C ALA A 66 1.38 14.49 4.59
N VAL A 67 1.10 15.79 4.43
CA VAL A 67 0.99 16.73 5.56
C VAL A 67 -0.11 16.31 6.54
N ALA A 68 -1.28 15.91 6.03
CA ALA A 68 -2.44 15.58 6.87
C ALA A 68 -2.18 14.42 7.86
N PRO A 69 -1.71 13.22 7.44
CA PRO A 69 -1.41 12.15 8.39
C PRO A 69 -0.25 12.50 9.32
N LEU A 70 0.79 13.18 8.84
CA LEU A 70 1.92 13.60 9.70
C LEU A 70 1.47 14.57 10.80
N ALA A 71 0.61 15.53 10.47
CA ALA A 71 -0.01 16.42 11.46
C ALA A 71 -0.89 15.63 12.43
N GLY A 72 -1.69 14.68 11.94
CA GLY A 72 -2.49 13.78 12.76
C GLY A 72 -1.65 12.99 13.77
N TYR A 73 -0.52 12.42 13.33
CA TYR A 73 0.42 11.74 14.22
C TYR A 73 1.03 12.71 15.24
N GLY A 74 1.35 13.95 14.86
CA GLY A 74 1.79 14.97 15.80
C GLY A 74 0.75 15.29 16.88
N VAL A 75 -0.52 15.37 16.52
CA VAL A 75 -1.63 15.58 17.47
C VAL A 75 -1.77 14.38 18.41
N VAL A 76 -1.81 13.15 17.88
CA VAL A 76 -1.87 11.93 18.71
C VAL A 76 -0.66 11.85 19.64
N ALA A 77 0.53 12.13 19.12
CA ALA A 77 1.76 12.19 19.89
C ALA A 77 1.78 13.32 20.93
N SER A 78 0.83 14.27 20.94
CA SER A 78 0.79 15.37 21.91
C SER A 78 -0.29 15.18 22.99
N LEU A 79 -1.23 14.26 22.81
CA LEU A 79 -2.39 14.09 23.69
C LEU A 79 -2.30 12.78 24.48
N PRO A 80 -2.16 12.79 25.82
CA PRO A 80 -2.01 11.57 26.63
C PRO A 80 -3.13 10.53 26.43
N ALA A 81 -4.38 11.00 26.32
CA ALA A 81 -5.52 10.11 26.07
C ALA A 81 -5.46 9.43 24.69
N ALA A 82 -4.97 10.12 23.67
CA ALA A 82 -4.81 9.57 22.33
C ALA A 82 -3.61 8.62 22.25
N ARG A 83 -2.51 8.96 22.95
CA ARG A 83 -1.35 8.09 23.13
C ARG A 83 -1.74 6.73 23.71
N ALA A 84 -2.61 6.71 24.72
CA ALA A 84 -3.09 5.48 25.36
C ALA A 84 -3.85 4.53 24.40
N ALA A 85 -4.34 5.04 23.27
CA ALA A 85 -5.01 4.24 22.26
C ALA A 85 -4.05 3.59 21.23
N VAL A 86 -2.75 3.92 21.27
CA VAL A 86 -1.74 3.33 20.37
C VAL A 86 -1.33 1.96 20.92
N GLY A 87 -1.80 0.88 20.28
CA GLY A 87 -1.68 -0.49 20.80
C GLY A 87 -0.49 -1.31 20.29
N GLU A 88 0.40 -0.77 19.46
CA GLU A 88 1.51 -1.53 18.86
C GLU A 88 2.81 -1.42 19.66
N ALA A 89 3.36 -2.54 20.12
CA ALA A 89 4.62 -2.56 20.87
C ALA A 89 5.79 -1.92 20.11
N PRO A 90 6.74 -1.26 20.81
CA PRO A 90 7.98 -0.77 20.20
C PRO A 90 8.73 -1.90 19.49
N ARG A 91 9.38 -1.55 18.37
CA ARG A 91 10.17 -2.48 17.57
C ARG A 91 11.66 -2.21 17.76
N ASP A 92 12.42 -3.27 18.04
CA ASP A 92 13.89 -3.19 18.12
C ASP A 92 14.54 -2.91 16.75
N ASP A 93 13.86 -3.27 15.66
CA ASP A 93 14.31 -3.11 14.28
C ASP A 93 13.77 -1.85 13.60
N LEU A 94 13.30 -0.84 14.35
CA LEU A 94 12.58 0.33 13.81
C LEU A 94 13.29 1.02 12.63
N ALA A 95 14.62 1.18 12.70
CA ALA A 95 15.39 1.79 11.61
C ALA A 95 15.37 0.94 10.33
N GLU A 96 15.60 -0.37 10.44
CA GLU A 96 15.52 -1.29 9.29
C GLU A 96 14.07 -1.34 8.75
N TRP A 97 13.09 -1.38 9.65
CA TRP A 97 11.67 -1.40 9.30
C TRP A 97 11.26 -0.16 8.49
N THR A 98 11.62 1.03 8.96
CA THR A 98 11.24 2.31 8.34
C THR A 98 12.05 2.68 7.11
N LEU A 99 13.32 2.27 7.02
CA LEU A 99 14.21 2.64 5.92
C LEU A 99 14.31 1.58 4.82
N VAL A 100 13.97 0.32 5.11
CA VAL A 100 14.11 -0.80 4.15
C VAL A 100 12.77 -1.49 3.93
N HIS A 101 12.16 -2.05 4.98
CA HIS A 101 10.98 -2.90 4.82
C HIS A 101 9.77 -2.12 4.31
N ILE A 102 9.48 -0.95 4.88
CA ILE A 102 8.38 -0.09 4.44
C ILE A 102 8.63 0.46 3.02
N PRO A 103 9.76 1.13 2.69
CA PRO A 103 9.95 1.69 1.35
C PRO A 103 9.93 0.64 0.24
N ILE A 104 10.58 -0.50 0.45
CA ILE A 104 10.82 -1.49 -0.61
C ILE A 104 9.75 -2.59 -0.59
N GLY A 105 9.54 -3.19 0.58
CA GLY A 105 8.67 -4.36 0.74
C GLY A 105 7.18 -4.03 0.75
N THR A 106 6.84 -2.79 1.09
CA THR A 106 5.46 -2.28 1.14
C THR A 106 5.23 -1.24 0.06
N VAL A 107 5.78 -0.03 0.18
CA VAL A 107 5.41 1.11 -0.67
C VAL A 107 5.77 0.86 -2.14
N TYR A 108 7.02 0.53 -2.45
CA TYR A 108 7.43 0.23 -3.82
C TYR A 108 6.63 -0.94 -4.41
N ALA A 109 6.53 -2.05 -3.66
CA ALA A 109 5.89 -3.25 -4.15
C ALA A 109 4.39 -3.03 -4.42
N GLU A 110 3.65 -2.49 -3.45
CA GLU A 110 2.21 -2.27 -3.56
C GLU A 110 1.90 -1.18 -4.58
N GLU A 111 2.58 -0.04 -4.55
CA GLU A 111 2.29 1.04 -5.50
C GLU A 111 2.63 0.64 -6.94
N LEU A 112 3.64 -0.22 -7.15
CA LEU A 112 3.92 -0.78 -8.48
C LEU A 112 2.81 -1.75 -8.93
N ILE A 113 2.41 -2.70 -8.08
CA ILE A 113 1.36 -3.69 -8.40
C ILE A 113 0.03 -2.97 -8.70
N PHE A 114 -0.39 -2.10 -7.80
CA PHE A 114 -1.72 -1.49 -7.86
C PHE A 114 -1.72 -0.26 -8.77
N ARG A 115 -0.95 0.78 -8.44
CA ARG A 115 -1.09 2.11 -9.07
C ARG A 115 -0.31 2.19 -10.38
N GLY A 116 0.81 1.48 -10.46
CA GLY A 116 1.64 1.38 -11.66
C GLY A 116 1.07 0.44 -12.73
N THR A 117 0.28 -0.56 -12.33
CA THR A 117 -0.07 -1.69 -13.22
C THR A 117 -1.54 -2.09 -13.18
N LEU A 118 -2.10 -2.49 -12.02
CA LEU A 118 -3.46 -3.03 -11.96
C LEU A 118 -4.55 -1.97 -12.21
N ASP A 119 -4.52 -0.83 -11.52
CA ASP A 119 -5.54 0.21 -11.66
C ASP A 119 -5.65 0.69 -13.11
N PRO A 120 -4.56 1.09 -13.80
CA PRO A 120 -4.63 1.49 -15.21
C PRO A 120 -5.10 0.37 -16.14
N LEU A 121 -4.81 -0.89 -15.79
CA LEU A 121 -5.29 -2.03 -16.56
C LEU A 121 -6.80 -2.17 -16.44
N LEU A 122 -7.33 -2.13 -15.22
CA LEU A 122 -8.76 -2.27 -14.95
C LEU A 122 -9.55 -1.07 -15.48
N GLU A 123 -9.02 0.14 -15.34
CA GLU A 123 -9.63 1.36 -15.91
C GLU A 123 -9.72 1.28 -17.44
N ASN A 124 -8.71 0.73 -18.11
CA ASN A 124 -8.75 0.53 -19.56
C ASN A 124 -9.77 -0.54 -19.99
N VAL A 125 -10.03 -1.55 -19.16
CA VAL A 125 -10.92 -2.68 -19.50
C VAL A 125 -12.39 -2.40 -19.12
N PHE A 126 -12.62 -1.75 -17.99
CA PHE A 126 -13.95 -1.57 -17.38
C PHE A 126 -14.36 -0.09 -17.27
N GLY A 127 -13.50 0.84 -17.66
CA GLY A 127 -13.70 2.29 -17.51
C GLY A 127 -13.20 2.81 -16.15
N PRO A 128 -13.01 4.13 -16.01
CA PRO A 128 -12.36 4.72 -14.82
C PRO A 128 -13.06 4.43 -13.50
N GLN A 129 -14.40 4.49 -13.47
CA GLN A 129 -15.19 4.32 -12.25
C GLN A 129 -15.16 2.87 -11.76
N VAL A 130 -15.56 1.93 -12.63
CA VAL A 130 -15.59 0.50 -12.27
C VAL A 130 -14.18 -0.04 -12.07
N GLY A 131 -13.24 0.33 -12.93
CA GLY A 131 -11.84 -0.06 -12.80
C GLY A 131 -11.22 0.42 -11.49
N GLY A 132 -11.46 1.68 -11.11
CA GLY A 132 -11.01 2.23 -9.83
C GLY A 132 -11.60 1.51 -8.61
N VAL A 133 -12.89 1.18 -8.64
CA VAL A 133 -13.54 0.40 -7.56
C VAL A 133 -12.99 -1.01 -7.49
N LEU A 134 -12.78 -1.69 -8.62
CA LEU A 134 -12.19 -3.04 -8.65
C LEU A 134 -10.74 -3.04 -8.15
N GLY A 135 -9.94 -2.05 -8.55
CA GLY A 135 -8.56 -1.88 -8.07
C GLY A 135 -8.51 -1.66 -6.55
N ALA A 136 -9.36 -0.75 -6.05
CA ALA A 136 -9.49 -0.48 -4.62
C ALA A 136 -9.96 -1.70 -3.82
N ALA A 137 -10.97 -2.44 -4.30
CA ALA A 137 -11.44 -3.67 -3.67
C ALA A 137 -10.35 -4.75 -3.65
N THR A 138 -9.59 -4.89 -4.75
CA THR A 138 -8.46 -5.84 -4.81
C THR A 138 -7.37 -5.45 -3.82
N PHE A 139 -7.06 -4.16 -3.70
CA PHE A 139 -6.15 -3.64 -2.69
C PHE A 139 -6.65 -3.92 -1.26
N GLY A 140 -7.96 -3.82 -1.01
CA GLY A 140 -8.54 -4.24 0.25
C GLY A 140 -8.35 -5.72 0.56
N LEU A 141 -8.66 -6.58 -0.40
CA LEU A 141 -8.54 -8.04 -0.26
C LEU A 141 -7.08 -8.53 -0.12
N TRP A 142 -6.10 -7.78 -0.64
CA TRP A 142 -4.67 -8.02 -0.42
C TRP A 142 -4.30 -8.01 1.08
N HIS A 143 -5.06 -7.29 1.89
CA HIS A 143 -4.78 -7.11 3.32
C HIS A 143 -5.43 -8.15 4.25
N ILE A 144 -6.12 -9.17 3.72
CA ILE A 144 -6.76 -10.19 4.57
C ILE A 144 -5.75 -10.93 5.44
N GLN A 145 -4.71 -11.52 4.84
CA GLN A 145 -3.70 -12.26 5.61
C GLN A 145 -2.84 -11.34 6.48
N PRO A 146 -2.39 -10.15 6.02
CA PRO A 146 -1.78 -9.15 6.90
C PRO A 146 -2.63 -8.83 8.13
N ALA A 147 -3.95 -8.60 7.97
CA ALA A 147 -4.85 -8.32 9.08
C ALA A 147 -4.94 -9.49 10.06
N ARG A 148 -4.98 -10.73 9.57
CA ARG A 148 -4.99 -11.94 10.41
C ARG A 148 -3.73 -12.07 11.24
N VAL A 149 -2.56 -11.84 10.64
CA VAL A 149 -1.26 -11.93 11.33
C VAL A 149 -1.13 -10.83 12.38
N ALA A 150 -1.69 -9.65 12.12
CA ALA A 150 -1.72 -8.54 13.07
C ALA A 150 -2.87 -8.62 14.09
N GLU A 151 -3.65 -9.71 14.08
CA GLU A 151 -4.83 -9.90 14.95
C GLU A 151 -5.86 -8.76 14.86
N GLN A 152 -5.94 -8.12 13.69
CA GLN A 152 -6.86 -7.02 13.41
C GLN A 152 -8.21 -7.52 12.91
N ASN A 153 -9.25 -6.68 13.03
CA ASN A 153 -10.55 -6.97 12.43
C ASN A 153 -10.40 -7.02 10.89
N VAL A 154 -10.50 -8.22 10.31
CA VAL A 154 -10.29 -8.46 8.87
C VAL A 154 -11.24 -7.62 8.02
N VAL A 155 -12.54 -7.59 8.36
CA VAL A 155 -13.54 -6.84 7.58
C VAL A 155 -13.26 -5.34 7.64
N GLY A 156 -13.01 -4.82 8.84
CA GLY A 156 -12.67 -3.41 9.05
C GLY A 156 -11.39 -3.02 8.31
N THR A 157 -10.37 -3.89 8.31
CA THR A 157 -9.12 -3.67 7.58
C THR A 157 -9.35 -3.65 6.07
N VAL A 158 -10.09 -4.62 5.52
CA VAL A 158 -10.42 -4.67 4.08
C VAL A 158 -11.20 -3.42 3.66
N VAL A 159 -12.16 -2.97 4.45
CA VAL A 159 -12.93 -1.75 4.17
C VAL A 159 -12.03 -0.52 4.22
N ALA A 160 -11.26 -0.34 5.30
CA ALA A 160 -10.38 0.81 5.47
C ALA A 160 -9.32 0.89 4.36
N THR A 161 -8.69 -0.22 4.05
CA THR A 161 -7.68 -0.29 2.97
C THR A 161 -8.31 -0.13 1.59
N SER A 162 -9.53 -0.62 1.34
CA SER A 162 -10.25 -0.31 0.09
C SER A 162 -10.50 1.20 -0.07
N LEU A 163 -10.92 1.88 1.01
CA LEU A 163 -11.12 3.34 0.99
C LEU A 163 -9.81 4.09 0.77
N ALA A 164 -8.73 3.70 1.47
CA ALA A 164 -7.39 4.20 1.19
C ALA A 164 -7.00 3.94 -0.29
N GLY A 165 -7.43 2.80 -0.83
CA GLY A 165 -7.18 2.42 -2.20
C GLY A 165 -7.79 3.39 -3.22
N LEU A 166 -9.00 3.86 -2.96
CA LEU A 166 -9.66 4.92 -3.74
C LEU A 166 -8.91 6.25 -3.63
N VAL A 167 -8.47 6.63 -2.43
CA VAL A 167 -7.67 7.86 -2.20
C VAL A 167 -6.35 7.80 -2.96
N PHE A 168 -5.64 6.67 -2.93
CA PHE A 168 -4.39 6.49 -3.67
C PHE A 168 -4.61 6.54 -5.19
N GLY A 169 -5.70 5.92 -5.68
CA GLY A 169 -6.10 6.05 -7.09
C GLY A 169 -6.38 7.49 -7.49
N TRP A 170 -7.11 8.25 -6.65
CA TRP A 170 -7.38 9.67 -6.87
C TRP A 170 -6.10 10.51 -6.89
N LEU A 171 -5.15 10.28 -5.97
CA LEU A 171 -3.85 10.95 -5.96
C LEU A 171 -3.03 10.64 -7.20
N ARG A 172 -3.03 9.39 -7.67
CA ARG A 172 -2.35 9.00 -8.91
C ARG A 172 -2.91 9.79 -10.10
N HIS A 173 -4.22 9.90 -10.22
CA HIS A 173 -4.86 10.68 -11.28
C HIS A 173 -4.54 12.16 -11.19
N ARG A 174 -4.54 12.73 -9.97
CA ARG A 174 -4.28 14.16 -9.76
C ARG A 174 -2.81 14.55 -9.94
N GLY A 175 -1.90 13.66 -9.56
CA GLY A 175 -0.45 13.86 -9.72
C GLY A 175 0.12 13.35 -11.04
N GLY A 176 -0.62 12.54 -11.79
CA GLY A 176 -0.18 11.91 -13.03
C GLY A 176 0.94 10.88 -12.87
N SER A 177 1.22 10.40 -11.66
CA SER A 177 2.29 9.42 -11.40
C SER A 177 2.10 8.63 -10.11
N VAL A 178 2.87 7.55 -9.98
CA VAL A 178 2.88 6.67 -8.82
C VAL A 178 3.48 7.32 -7.58
N VAL A 179 4.38 8.31 -7.73
CA VAL A 179 5.00 8.97 -6.57
C VAL A 179 3.99 9.70 -5.67
N ALA A 180 2.88 10.20 -6.24
CA ALA A 180 1.87 10.92 -5.47
C ALA A 180 1.23 10.04 -4.37
N PRO A 181 0.62 8.88 -4.69
CA PRO A 181 0.15 7.97 -3.66
C PRO A 181 1.30 7.35 -2.86
N ALA A 182 2.47 7.09 -3.46
CA ALA A 182 3.61 6.50 -2.74
C ALA A 182 4.09 7.37 -1.56
N LEU A 183 4.10 8.70 -1.71
CA LEU A 183 4.48 9.61 -0.63
C LEU A 183 3.47 9.60 0.51
N LEU A 184 2.16 9.61 0.21
CA LEU A 184 1.12 9.48 1.24
C LEU A 184 1.22 8.11 1.93
N HIS A 185 1.39 7.05 1.16
CA HIS A 185 1.47 5.67 1.66
C HIS A 185 2.71 5.49 2.56
N PHE A 186 3.86 6.03 2.16
CA PHE A 186 5.07 6.06 2.98
C PHE A 186 4.85 6.85 4.29
N ALA A 187 4.24 8.03 4.22
CA ALA A 187 3.98 8.87 5.39
C ALA A 187 3.06 8.17 6.41
N LEU A 188 2.02 7.48 5.95
CA LEU A 188 1.14 6.69 6.80
C LEU A 188 1.89 5.54 7.50
N ASN A 189 2.67 4.76 6.77
CA ASN A 189 3.38 3.62 7.36
C ASN A 189 4.50 4.05 8.32
N VAL A 190 5.40 4.93 7.87
CA VAL A 190 6.53 5.37 8.71
C VAL A 190 6.04 6.23 9.87
N GLY A 191 5.08 7.12 9.63
CA GLY A 191 4.50 7.96 10.68
C GLY A 191 3.82 7.12 11.77
N GLY A 192 3.06 6.09 11.38
CA GLY A 192 2.49 5.12 12.32
C GLY A 192 3.54 4.37 13.12
N ALA A 193 4.56 3.81 12.46
CA ALA A 193 5.64 3.07 13.11
C ALA A 193 6.43 3.94 14.11
N VAL A 194 6.75 5.18 13.75
CA VAL A 194 7.46 6.14 14.63
C VAL A 194 6.57 6.59 15.78
N LEU A 195 5.26 6.79 15.55
CA LEU A 195 4.32 7.11 16.62
C LEU A 195 4.26 5.98 17.64
N ALA A 196 4.10 4.73 17.18
CA ALA A 196 4.07 3.55 18.04
C ALA A 196 5.33 3.45 18.92
N SER A 197 6.52 3.65 18.35
CA SER A 197 7.77 3.59 19.11
C SER A 197 7.92 4.69 20.17
N LYS A 198 7.39 5.89 19.92
CA LYS A 198 7.56 7.05 20.83
C LYS A 198 6.56 7.08 21.98
N VAL A 199 5.41 6.45 21.81
CA VAL A 199 4.32 6.51 22.80
C VAL A 199 4.47 5.46 23.90
N GLN A 200 5.28 4.43 23.66
CA GLN A 200 5.47 3.30 24.57
C GLN A 200 6.90 3.19 25.13
N SER A 201 7.75 4.18 24.88
CA SER A 201 9.07 4.37 25.51
C SER A 201 8.96 5.25 26.77
#